data_AF-A0A8R7U0E2-F1
#
_entry.id   AF-A0A8R7U0E2-F1
#
_cell.length_a   1.000
_cell.length_b   1.000
_cell.length_c   1.000
_cell.angle_alpha   90.00
_cell.angle_beta   90.00
_cell.angle_gamma   90.00
#
_symmetry.space_group_name_H-M   'P 1'
#
loop_
_entity.id
_entity.type
_entity.pdbx_description
1 polymer ?
#
loop_
_entity_poly.entity_id
_entity_poly.type
_entity_poly.pdbx_seq_one_letter_code
_entity_poly.pdbx_strand_id
1 'polypeptide(L)'
;MWAPRPVLFRGSLHWNSMEDGSRSNMIMVFNTTAESFREMPAPVVFCGVDLFEMDGMLAMSSFNDVATTIDIWMMQDYESEVWALKCRVELLVTNLGAQFGIYTQYRNVVATSWDGEVLVLAKFEDRLLQIDIHGKLVASFHCRGLDFS
;
A
#
# COMPACT_ATOMS: atom_id res chain seq x y z
N MET A 1 2.47 -15.64 10.26
CA MET A 1 1.53 -15.62 9.11
C MET A 1 0.83 -14.27 9.14
N TRP A 2 1.12 -13.35 8.23
CA TRP A 2 0.49 -12.01 8.22
C TRP A 2 -0.79 -12.08 7.39
N ALA A 3 -1.92 -11.73 8.00
CA ALA A 3 -3.19 -11.58 7.30
C ALA A 3 -3.25 -10.19 6.65
N PRO A 4 -3.80 -10.07 5.43
CA PRO A 4 -3.98 -8.77 4.80
C PRO A 4 -4.95 -7.91 5.62
N ARG A 5 -4.69 -6.61 5.73
CA ARG A 5 -5.57 -5.70 6.49
C ARG A 5 -6.78 -5.32 5.63
N PRO A 6 -8.01 -5.67 6.01
CA PRO A 6 -9.19 -5.27 5.26
C PRO A 6 -9.49 -3.78 5.46
N VAL A 7 -9.93 -3.11 4.39
CA VAL A 7 -10.41 -1.74 4.42
C VAL A 7 -11.91 -1.71 4.21
N LEU A 8 -12.64 -1.08 5.14
CA LEU A 8 -14.07 -0.84 4.99
C LEU A 8 -14.30 0.43 4.15
N PHE A 9 -14.91 0.26 2.98
CA PHE A 9 -15.25 1.36 2.09
C PHE A 9 -16.62 1.10 1.45
N ARG A 10 -17.51 2.09 1.45
CA ARG A 10 -18.89 1.98 0.91
C ARG A 10 -19.65 0.73 1.37
N GLY A 11 -19.54 0.37 2.65
CA GLY A 11 -20.21 -0.80 3.22
C GLY A 11 -19.69 -2.14 2.68
N SER A 12 -18.48 -2.16 2.12
CA SER A 12 -17.80 -3.37 1.67
C SER A 12 -16.38 -3.43 2.23
N LEU A 13 -15.94 -4.61 2.62
CA LEU A 13 -14.56 -4.87 3.05
C LEU A 13 -13.72 -5.21 1.83
N HIS A 14 -12.53 -4.61 1.72
CA HIS A 14 -11.61 -4.77 0.61
C HIS A 14 -10.26 -5.25 1.14
N TRP A 15 -9.71 -6.32 0.56
CA TRP A 15 -8.36 -6.77 0.85
C TRP A 15 -7.73 -7.39 -0.39
N ASN A 16 -6.41 -7.42 -0.43
CA ASN A 16 -5.71 -8.10 -1.51
C ASN A 16 -5.87 -9.62 -1.41
N SER A 17 -6.22 -10.25 -2.53
CA SER A 17 -6.17 -11.71 -2.65
C SER A 17 -4.72 -12.12 -2.91
N MET A 18 -3.90 -12.20 -1.86
CA MET A 18 -2.58 -12.84 -1.98
C MET A 18 -2.71 -14.30 -1.59
N GLU A 19 -2.78 -15.18 -2.59
CA GLU A 19 -2.46 -16.59 -2.40
C GLU A 19 -0.93 -16.73 -2.40
N ASP A 20 -0.38 -17.30 -1.31
CA ASP A 20 0.95 -17.91 -1.20
C ASP A 20 2.20 -17.24 -1.84
N GLY A 21 2.21 -15.91 -1.96
CA GLY A 21 3.35 -15.18 -2.53
C GLY A 21 3.32 -15.08 -4.06
N SER A 22 2.23 -15.53 -4.67
CA SER A 22 1.91 -15.24 -6.07
C SER A 22 1.54 -13.77 -6.25
N ARG A 23 1.87 -13.22 -7.43
CA ARG A 23 1.40 -11.90 -7.84
C ARG A 23 -0.08 -12.00 -8.20
N SER A 24 -0.90 -11.09 -7.68
CA SER A 24 -2.32 -11.00 -7.99
C SER A 24 -2.63 -9.66 -8.65
N ASN A 25 -3.69 -9.61 -9.44
CA ASN A 25 -4.29 -8.39 -9.95
C ASN A 25 -5.73 -8.22 -9.45
N MET A 26 -6.13 -8.98 -8.43
CA MET A 26 -7.49 -9.00 -7.90
C MET A 26 -7.55 -8.56 -6.43
N ILE A 27 -8.53 -7.72 -6.14
CA ILE A 27 -8.94 -7.31 -4.80
C ILE A 27 -10.20 -8.11 -4.46
N MET A 28 -10.19 -8.75 -3.29
CA MET A 28 -11.39 -9.37 -2.75
C MET A 28 -12.27 -8.30 -2.13
N VAL A 29 -13.55 -8.35 -2.47
CA VAL A 29 -14.58 -7.46 -1.94
C VAL A 29 -15.66 -8.29 -1.28
N PHE A 30 -15.96 -8.01 -0.02
CA PHE A 30 -17.11 -8.57 0.69
C PHE A 30 -18.12 -7.47 0.99
N ASN A 31 -19.29 -7.57 0.37
CA ASN A 31 -20.40 -6.67 0.63
C ASN A 31 -21.07 -7.08 1.94
N THR A 32 -21.03 -6.22 2.95
CA THR A 32 -21.54 -6.56 4.28
C THR A 32 -23.06 -6.56 4.37
N THR A 33 -23.75 -5.93 3.40
CA THR A 33 -25.21 -5.85 3.36
C THR A 33 -25.82 -7.06 2.63
N ALA A 34 -25.24 -7.42 1.49
CA ALA A 34 -25.67 -8.56 0.69
C ALA A 34 -25.01 -9.88 1.12
N GLU A 35 -24.05 -9.82 2.04
CA GLU A 35 -23.25 -10.95 2.53
C GLU A 35 -22.63 -11.77 1.39
N SER A 36 -22.10 -11.08 0.39
CA SER A 36 -21.59 -11.70 -0.84
C SER A 36 -20.16 -11.27 -1.16
N PHE A 37 -19.43 -12.18 -1.81
CA PHE A 37 -18.07 -11.94 -2.29
C PHE A 37 -18.09 -11.62 -3.78
N ARG A 38 -17.18 -10.74 -4.19
CA ARG A 38 -16.83 -10.50 -5.59
C ARG A 38 -15.35 -10.17 -5.69
N GLU A 39 -14.82 -10.33 -6.89
CA GLU A 39 -13.49 -9.83 -7.24
C GLU A 39 -13.62 -8.45 -7.90
N MET A 40 -12.58 -7.63 -7.70
CA MET A 40 -12.41 -6.33 -8.31
C MET A 40 -11.00 -6.26 -8.92
N PRO A 41 -10.84 -5.78 -10.16
CA PRO A 41 -9.55 -5.61 -10.77
C PRO A 41 -8.78 -4.49 -10.08
N ALA A 42 -7.50 -4.74 -9.82
CA ALA A 42 -6.55 -3.73 -9.41
C ALA A 42 -5.92 -3.04 -10.63
N PRO A 43 -5.37 -1.82 -10.48
CA PRO A 43 -4.78 -1.08 -11.59
C PRO A 43 -3.50 -1.70 -12.15
N VAL A 44 -2.83 -2.56 -11.37
CA VAL A 44 -1.55 -3.19 -11.74
C VAL A 44 -1.49 -4.62 -11.21
N VAL A 45 -0.62 -5.45 -11.78
CA VAL A 45 -0.24 -6.74 -11.18
C VAL A 45 0.69 -6.45 -10.01
N PHE A 46 0.39 -7.00 -8.84
CA PHE A 46 1.04 -6.59 -7.61
C PHE A 46 1.44 -7.75 -6.70
N CYS A 47 2.44 -7.49 -5.85
CA CYS A 47 2.82 -8.32 -4.70
C CYS A 47 3.05 -7.37 -3.52
N GLY A 48 2.36 -7.58 -2.39
CA GLY A 48 2.54 -6.75 -1.20
C GLY A 48 2.02 -5.31 -1.33
N VAL A 49 0.75 -5.15 -1.72
CA VAL A 49 0.04 -3.85 -1.72
C VAL A 49 -0.70 -3.61 -0.43
N ASP A 50 -0.86 -2.34 -0.07
CA ASP A 50 -1.79 -1.90 0.96
C ASP A 50 -2.95 -1.12 0.32
N LEU A 51 -4.16 -1.41 0.79
CA LEU A 51 -5.36 -0.62 0.51
C LEU A 51 -5.57 0.33 1.68
N PHE A 52 -6.14 1.50 1.39
CA PHE A 52 -6.50 2.50 2.40
C PHE A 52 -7.58 3.44 1.87
N GLU A 53 -8.18 4.23 2.76
CA GLU A 53 -9.08 5.32 2.38
C GLU A 53 -8.27 6.62 2.25
N MET A 54 -8.56 7.39 1.20
CA MET A 54 -7.97 8.70 0.95
C MET A 54 -9.00 9.62 0.29
N ASP A 55 -9.25 10.78 0.90
CA ASP A 55 -10.13 11.83 0.36
C ASP A 55 -11.54 11.33 -0.01
N GLY A 56 -12.09 10.37 0.76
CA GLY A 56 -13.38 9.74 0.49
C GLY A 56 -13.35 8.72 -0.66
N MET A 57 -12.17 8.33 -1.13
CA MET A 57 -11.96 7.34 -2.19
C MET A 57 -11.17 6.14 -1.68
N LEU A 58 -11.37 4.99 -2.31
CA LEU A 58 -10.51 3.83 -2.10
C LEU A 58 -9.17 4.07 -2.81
N ALA A 59 -8.07 3.85 -2.11
CA ALA A 59 -6.73 4.03 -2.62
C ALA A 59 -5.88 2.77 -2.43
N MET A 60 -4.83 2.65 -3.24
CA MET A 60 -3.90 1.54 -3.22
C MET A 60 -2.46 2.04 -3.38
N SER A 61 -1.54 1.54 -2.56
CA SER A 61 -0.10 1.70 -2.76
C SER A 61 0.48 0.47 -3.45
N SER A 62 1.36 0.67 -4.43
CA SER A 62 2.11 -0.41 -5.06
C SER A 62 3.58 -0.04 -5.18
N PHE A 63 4.45 -0.93 -4.70
CA PHE A 63 5.89 -0.80 -4.84
C PHE A 63 6.38 -1.41 -6.16
N ASN A 64 7.13 -0.63 -6.93
CA ASN A 64 7.82 -1.07 -8.14
C ASN A 64 9.31 -1.20 -7.82
N ASP A 65 9.83 -2.42 -7.83
CA ASP A 65 11.22 -2.73 -7.51
C ASP A 65 12.20 -2.26 -8.59
N VAL A 66 11.85 -2.44 -9.87
CA VAL A 66 12.69 -2.06 -11.00
C VAL A 66 12.91 -0.54 -11.04
N ALA A 67 11.84 0.24 -10.86
CA ALA A 67 11.92 1.70 -10.84
C ALA A 67 12.25 2.26 -9.45
N THR A 68 12.19 1.41 -8.41
CA THR A 68 12.20 1.80 -6.99
C THR A 68 11.25 2.96 -6.70
N THR A 69 9.99 2.80 -7.10
CA THR A 69 8.93 3.79 -6.86
C THR A 69 7.82 3.22 -6.01
N ILE A 70 7.10 4.10 -5.33
CA ILE A 70 5.81 3.81 -4.74
C ILE A 70 4.77 4.57 -5.56
N ASP A 71 3.92 3.82 -6.24
CA ASP A 71 2.82 4.37 -7.01
C ASP A 71 1.56 4.36 -6.15
N ILE A 72 0.86 5.49 -6.10
CA ILE A 72 -0.40 5.65 -5.37
C ILE A 72 -1.53 5.79 -6.37
N TRP A 73 -2.46 4.84 -6.31
CA TRP A 73 -3.63 4.76 -7.16
C TRP A 73 -4.87 5.16 -6.39
N MET A 74 -5.79 5.88 -7.04
CA MET A 74 -7.10 6.21 -6.49
C MET A 74 -8.21 5.68 -7.38
N MET A 75 -9.25 5.14 -6.76
CA MET A 75 -10.49 4.73 -7.42
C MET A 75 -11.33 5.97 -7.77
N GLN A 76 -11.28 6.40 -9.03
CA GLN A 76 -12.04 7.55 -9.54
C GLN A 76 -13.52 7.23 -9.70
N ASP A 77 -13.83 6.01 -10.16
CA ASP A 77 -15.18 5.50 -10.27
C ASP A 77 -15.22 4.09 -9.67
N TYR A 78 -15.87 3.98 -8.52
CA TYR A 78 -15.99 2.70 -7.81
C TYR A 78 -16.90 1.70 -8.51
N GLU A 79 -17.97 2.17 -9.17
CA GLU A 79 -18.95 1.28 -9.81
C GLU A 79 -18.38 0.72 -11.12
N SER A 80 -17.63 1.54 -11.85
CA SER A 80 -16.93 1.14 -13.07
C SER A 80 -15.52 0.61 -12.82
N GLU A 81 -15.07 0.57 -11.55
CA GLU A 81 -13.76 0.06 -11.11
C GLU A 81 -12.56 0.77 -11.80
N VAL A 82 -12.71 2.07 -12.04
CA VAL A 82 -11.72 2.89 -12.73
C VAL A 82 -10.74 3.48 -11.73
N TRP A 83 -9.48 3.08 -11.90
CA TRP A 83 -8.35 3.59 -11.15
C TRP A 83 -7.57 4.64 -11.94
N ALA A 84 -7.03 5.64 -11.24
CA ALA A 84 -6.07 6.59 -11.79
C ALA A 84 -4.83 6.70 -10.91
N LEU A 85 -3.65 6.83 -11.53
CA LEU A 85 -2.41 7.12 -10.82
C LEU A 85 -2.49 8.56 -10.30
N LYS A 86 -2.49 8.73 -8.97
CA LYS A 86 -2.50 10.06 -8.33
C LYS A 86 -1.09 10.61 -8.24
N CYS A 87 -0.17 9.81 -7.72
CA CYS A 87 1.21 10.21 -7.55
C CYS A 87 2.16 9.02 -7.64
N ARG A 88 3.41 9.34 -7.97
CA ARG A 88 4.53 8.42 -7.97
C ARG A 88 5.61 9.02 -7.08
N VAL A 89 6.00 8.29 -6.05
CA VAL A 89 7.05 8.67 -5.12
C VAL A 89 8.31 7.89 -5.50
N GLU A 90 9.31 8.59 -6.03
CA GLU A 90 10.61 8.00 -6.33
C GLU A 90 11.41 7.81 -5.06
N LEU A 91 11.70 6.57 -4.68
CA LEU A 91 12.57 6.32 -3.54
C LEU A 91 14.01 6.50 -4.01
N LEU A 92 14.70 7.52 -3.50
CA LEU A 92 16.13 7.72 -3.78
C LEU A 92 16.96 6.60 -3.14
N VAL A 93 17.10 5.48 -3.86
CA VAL A 93 17.78 4.23 -3.47
C VAL A 93 19.19 4.48 -2.96
N THR A 94 19.90 5.44 -3.54
CA THR A 94 21.28 5.77 -3.20
C THR A 94 21.45 6.18 -1.74
N ASN A 95 20.44 6.78 -1.11
CA ASN A 95 20.50 7.14 0.32
C ASN A 95 20.01 6.02 1.24
N LEU A 96 19.02 5.24 0.83
CA LEU A 96 18.36 4.28 1.71
C LEU A 96 19.02 2.90 1.70
N GLY A 97 19.42 2.40 0.52
CA GLY A 97 20.12 1.11 0.43
C GLY A 97 21.51 1.13 1.07
N ALA A 98 22.20 2.27 1.01
CA ALA A 98 23.50 2.48 1.66
C ALA A 98 23.39 2.67 3.19
N GLN A 99 22.29 3.24 3.69
CA GLN A 99 22.09 3.47 5.13
C GLN A 99 21.45 2.29 5.85
N PHE A 100 20.60 1.53 5.16
CA PHE A 100 19.72 0.55 5.81
C PHE A 100 19.90 -0.89 5.28
N GLY A 101 20.42 -1.11 4.07
CA GLY A 101 20.63 -2.44 3.50
C GLY A 101 19.66 -2.78 2.37
N ILE A 102 19.84 -3.96 1.73
CA ILE A 102 19.10 -4.35 0.53
C ILE A 102 17.63 -4.61 0.86
N TYR A 103 16.73 -3.97 0.11
CA TYR A 103 15.27 -4.11 0.14
C TYR A 103 14.82 -5.55 -0.16
N THR A 104 14.85 -6.44 0.84
CA THR A 104 14.60 -7.87 0.59
C THR A 104 13.20 -8.35 0.94
N GLN A 105 12.29 -7.53 1.46
CA GLN A 105 10.92 -7.98 1.71
C GLN A 105 9.88 -6.90 1.37
N TYR A 106 9.19 -7.17 0.26
CA TYR A 106 8.12 -6.45 -0.45
C TYR A 106 6.88 -6.04 0.38
N ARG A 107 6.97 -5.89 1.71
CA ARG A 107 5.79 -6.05 2.57
C ARG A 107 5.37 -4.88 3.44
N ASN A 108 6.01 -3.73 3.40
CA ASN A 108 5.66 -2.70 4.37
C ASN A 108 5.72 -1.27 3.85
N VAL A 109 5.02 -0.98 2.76
CA VAL A 109 4.77 0.41 2.37
C VAL A 109 3.30 0.70 2.61
N VAL A 110 3.01 1.30 3.76
CA VAL A 110 1.69 1.82 4.09
C VAL A 110 1.65 3.26 3.59
N ALA A 111 0.76 3.55 2.65
CA ALA A 111 0.37 4.93 2.39
C ALA A 111 -0.91 5.25 3.14
N THR A 112 -1.03 6.48 3.62
CA THR A 112 -2.24 6.99 4.27
C THR A 112 -2.38 8.46 3.93
N SER A 113 -3.58 9.02 4.04
CA SER A 113 -3.76 10.47 3.93
C SER A 113 -3.79 11.11 5.31
N TRP A 114 -3.11 12.25 5.43
CA TRP A 114 -3.22 13.13 6.58
C TRP A 114 -3.33 14.58 6.08
N ASP A 115 -4.40 15.27 6.45
CA ASP A 115 -4.67 16.67 6.05
C ASP A 115 -4.69 16.89 4.51
N GLY A 116 -5.15 15.90 3.76
CA GLY A 116 -5.18 15.95 2.28
C GLY A 116 -3.82 15.69 1.61
N GLU A 117 -2.75 15.49 2.39
CA GLU A 117 -1.45 15.08 1.87
C GLU A 117 -1.25 13.56 1.97
N VAL A 118 -0.51 13.00 1.02
CA VAL A 118 -0.11 11.58 1.06
C VAL A 118 1.07 11.44 2.01
N LEU A 119 0.88 10.66 3.07
CA LEU A 119 1.94 10.20 3.95
C LEU A 119 2.37 8.79 3.52
N VAL A 120 3.64 8.63 3.18
CA VAL A 120 4.21 7.31 2.84
C VAL A 120 5.04 6.82 4.02
N LEU A 121 4.64 5.70 4.60
CA LEU A 121 5.36 5.02 5.67
C LEU A 121 5.94 3.71 5.15
N ALA A 122 7.27 3.65 5.07
CA ALA A 122 8.00 2.44 4.70
C ALA A 122 8.62 1.80 5.94
N LYS A 123 8.20 0.58 6.32
CA LYS A 123 8.89 -0.17 7.37
C LYS A 123 10.10 -0.88 6.77
N PHE A 124 11.24 -0.65 7.39
CA PHE A 124 12.52 -1.26 7.06
C PHE A 124 13.10 -1.89 8.32
N GLU A 125 13.21 -3.23 8.37
CA GLU A 125 13.68 -3.96 9.55
C GLU A 125 13.02 -3.46 10.87
N ASP A 126 13.81 -2.86 11.76
CA ASP A 126 13.41 -2.30 13.05
C ASP A 126 13.08 -0.80 12.96
N ARG A 127 12.87 -0.26 11.77
CA ARG A 127 12.58 1.16 11.52
C ARG A 127 11.30 1.37 10.74
N LEU A 128 10.64 2.48 11.00
CA LEU A 128 9.57 3.03 10.20
C LEU A 128 10.05 4.37 9.63
N LEU A 129 10.04 4.49 8.31
CA LEU A 129 10.51 5.67 7.59
C LEU A 129 9.31 6.45 7.08
N GLN A 130 9.25 7.73 7.44
CA GLN A 130 8.30 8.67 6.87
C GLN A 130 8.94 9.33 5.66
N ILE A 131 8.27 9.21 4.52
CA ILE A 131 8.74 9.69 3.23
C ILE A 131 7.68 10.65 2.70
N ASP A 132 8.12 11.82 2.25
CA ASP A 132 7.23 12.77 1.59
C ASP A 132 6.94 12.36 0.14
N ILE A 133 6.03 13.09 -0.51
CA ILE A 133 5.64 12.84 -1.89
C ILE A 133 6.78 13.02 -2.91
N HIS A 134 7.87 13.69 -2.52
CA HIS A 134 9.06 13.88 -3.35
C HIS A 134 10.10 12.78 -3.10
N GLY A 135 9.79 11.79 -2.27
CA GLY A 135 10.70 10.68 -1.98
C GLY A 135 11.77 11.01 -0.95
N LYS A 136 11.66 12.15 -0.28
CA LYS A 136 12.63 12.57 0.74
C LYS A 136 12.22 12.00 2.10
N LEU A 137 13.22 11.49 2.82
CA LEU A 137 13.04 11.07 4.20
C LEU A 137 12.72 12.29 5.08
N VAL A 138 11.53 12.30 5.68
CA VAL A 138 11.08 13.30 6.64
C VAL A 138 11.49 12.91 8.05
N ALA A 139 11.26 11.65 8.42
CA ALA A 139 11.56 11.12 9.76
C ALA A 139 11.87 9.62 9.74
N SER A 140 12.60 9.16 10.74
CA SER A 140 12.90 7.75 10.97
C SER A 140 12.59 7.41 12.43
N PHE A 141 11.78 6.37 12.64
CA PHE A 141 11.36 5.91 13.96
C PHE A 141 11.89 4.50 14.18
N HIS A 142 12.45 4.22 15.35
CA HIS A 142 12.76 2.85 15.74
C HIS A 142 11.52 2.13 16.24
N CYS A 143 11.22 0.99 15.64
CA CYS A 143 10.24 0.00 16.08
C CYS A 143 10.79 -0.75 17.31
N ARG A 144 11.02 -0.07 18.45
CA ARG A 144 11.27 -0.80 19.71
C ARG A 144 9.95 -1.41 20.18
N GLY A 145 9.89 -2.75 20.25
CA GLY A 145 8.80 -3.50 20.89
C GLY A 145 7.70 -4.06 19.98
N LEU A 146 7.95 -4.26 18.68
CA LEU A 146 7.06 -5.06 17.81
C LEU A 146 7.58 -6.50 17.69
N ASP A 147 7.76 -7.16 18.83
CA ASP A 147 7.85 -8.61 18.86
C ASP A 147 6.44 -9.16 18.62
N PHE A 148 6.11 -9.44 17.36
CA PHE A 148 4.96 -10.27 17.06
C PHE A 148 5.40 -11.73 17.30
N SER A 149 5.14 -12.20 18.52
CA SER A 149 5.12 -13.64 18.86
C SER A 149 4.10 -14.38 18.01
#